data_AF-A0A6M8V8D4-F1
#
_entry.id   AF-A0A6M8V8D4-F1
#
_cell.length_a   1.000
_cell.length_b   1.000
_cell.length_c   1.000
_cell.angle_alpha   90.00
_cell.angle_beta   90.00
_cell.angle_gamma   90.00
#
_symmetry.space_group_name_H-M   'P 1'
#
loop_
_entity.id
_entity.type
_entity.pdbx_description
1 polymer ?
#
loop_
_entity_poly.entity_id
_entity_poly.type
_entity_poly.pdbx_seq_one_letter_code
_entity_poly.pdbx_strand_id
1 'polypeptide(L)'
;MFNSFRIIVFIYTFIFLPQYFCQSTSEYVKAGFNDYKSGNYKSAIEKFTQALATESSEINRETTKSSEITYTDKQEKSDVDVSKRTHTKTSKRTYTNSTEKEYVDTKMKSYVSSSLEYQGDEPAKIYLYRGWTFFQSGNKEAALNDFDKAVSLDPNLSEIYFRRAILSYEVDPDKACPNLLKAIEQGHKSAQELFNLICKEEQ
;
A
#
# COMPACT_ATOMS: atom_id res chain seq x y z
N MET A 1 -15.43 13.49 -67.67
CA MET A 1 -15.87 12.98 -66.34
C MET A 1 -14.92 11.87 -65.92
N PHE A 2 -14.65 11.67 -64.64
CA PHE A 2 -13.58 10.84 -64.05
C PHE A 2 -12.21 11.52 -63.86
N ASN A 3 -12.17 12.61 -63.10
CA ASN A 3 -10.93 12.99 -62.40
C ASN A 3 -11.15 13.48 -60.95
N SER A 4 -12.31 13.15 -60.35
CA SER A 4 -12.71 13.63 -59.02
C SER A 4 -12.69 12.55 -57.94
N PHE A 5 -12.42 11.28 -58.30
CA PHE A 5 -12.55 10.14 -57.39
C PHE A 5 -11.26 9.76 -56.65
N ARG A 6 -10.10 10.29 -57.06
CA ARG A 6 -8.80 9.99 -56.44
C ARG A 6 -8.44 10.88 -55.25
N ILE A 7 -9.11 12.02 -55.09
CA ILE A 7 -8.82 12.98 -54.00
C ILE A 7 -9.58 12.60 -52.70
N ILE A 8 -10.71 11.90 -52.81
CA ILE A 8 -11.57 11.58 -51.64
C ILE A 8 -11.02 10.42 -50.79
N VAL A 9 -10.18 9.54 -51.36
CA VAL A 9 -9.62 8.39 -50.63
C VAL A 9 -8.44 8.78 -49.71
N PHE A 10 -7.78 9.92 -49.96
CA PHE A 10 -6.64 10.37 -49.15
C PHE A 10 -7.01 11.13 -47.87
N ILE A 11 -8.27 11.55 -47.71
CA ILE A 11 -8.72 12.32 -46.53
C ILE A 11 -9.21 11.38 -45.41
N TYR A 12 -9.60 10.14 -45.74
CA TYR A 12 -10.12 9.17 -44.77
C TYR A 12 -9.07 8.31 -44.05
N THR A 13 -7.80 8.33 -44.49
CA THR A 13 -6.73 7.56 -43.84
C THR A 13 -5.99 8.32 -42.74
N PHE A 14 -6.34 9.58 -42.48
CA PHE A 14 -5.67 10.42 -41.48
C PHE A 14 -6.43 10.58 -40.15
N ILE A 15 -7.60 9.94 -39.97
CA ILE A 15 -8.48 10.12 -38.78
C ILE A 15 -8.59 8.86 -37.91
N PHE A 16 -7.67 7.90 -38.05
CA PHE A 16 -7.60 6.78 -37.11
C PHE A 16 -6.15 6.49 -36.73
N LEU A 17 -5.46 7.51 -36.22
CA LEU A 17 -4.45 7.23 -35.21
C LEU A 17 -5.25 6.81 -33.98
N PRO A 18 -5.26 5.51 -33.59
CA PRO A 18 -5.83 5.16 -32.31
C PRO A 18 -5.11 6.03 -31.29
N GLN A 19 -5.86 6.85 -30.58
CA GLN A 19 -5.33 7.54 -29.42
C GLN A 19 -4.94 6.43 -28.46
N TYR A 20 -3.67 6.01 -28.53
CA TYR A 20 -3.04 5.27 -27.48
C TYR A 20 -3.13 6.21 -26.28
N PHE A 21 -4.20 6.09 -25.49
CA PHE A 21 -4.32 6.76 -24.21
C PHE A 21 -3.13 6.25 -23.41
N CYS A 22 -2.06 7.05 -23.39
CA CYS A 22 -0.92 6.82 -22.54
C CYS A 22 -1.44 7.12 -21.13
N GLN A 23 -1.98 6.10 -20.46
CA GLN A 23 -2.50 6.26 -19.11
C GLN A 23 -1.35 6.74 -18.22
N SER A 24 -1.58 7.87 -17.56
CA SER A 24 -0.59 8.46 -16.65
C SER A 24 -0.54 7.68 -15.34
N THR A 25 0.56 7.79 -14.60
CA THR A 25 0.68 7.30 -13.22
C THR A 25 -0.54 7.73 -12.38
N SER A 26 -0.88 9.02 -12.42
CA SER A 26 -2.05 9.58 -11.71
C SER A 26 -3.36 8.87 -12.03
N GLU A 27 -3.56 8.48 -13.29
CA GLU A 27 -4.78 7.79 -13.73
C GLU A 27 -4.86 6.38 -13.13
N TYR A 28 -3.75 5.65 -13.14
CA TYR A 28 -3.66 4.34 -12.50
C TYR A 28 -3.85 4.42 -10.99
N VAL A 29 -3.23 5.39 -10.32
CA VAL A 29 -3.40 5.58 -8.88
C VAL A 29 -4.86 5.89 -8.54
N LYS A 30 -5.52 6.80 -9.28
CA LYS A 30 -6.94 7.11 -9.09
C LYS A 30 -7.84 5.90 -9.32
N ALA A 31 -7.59 5.13 -10.37
CA ALA A 31 -8.32 3.88 -10.63
C ALA A 31 -8.12 2.88 -9.48
N GLY A 32 -6.90 2.73 -8.98
CA GLY A 32 -6.60 1.87 -7.83
C GLY A 32 -7.34 2.29 -6.56
N PHE A 33 -7.46 3.59 -6.31
CA PHE A 33 -8.27 4.11 -5.20
C PHE A 33 -9.77 3.83 -5.35
N ASN A 34 -10.30 3.91 -6.57
CA ASN A 34 -11.70 3.56 -6.81
C ASN A 34 -11.95 2.08 -6.50
N ASP A 35 -11.07 1.20 -6.98
CA ASP A 35 -11.15 -0.24 -6.72
C ASP A 35 -10.98 -0.56 -5.23
N TYR A 36 -10.03 0.11 -4.55
CA TYR A 36 -9.82 -0.03 -3.11
C TYR A 36 -11.08 0.31 -2.32
N LYS A 37 -11.73 1.45 -2.65
CA LYS A 37 -12.98 1.88 -2.02
C LYS A 37 -14.14 0.92 -2.29
N SER A 38 -14.14 0.25 -3.44
CA SER A 38 -15.11 -0.80 -3.77
C SER A 38 -14.80 -2.15 -3.11
N GLY A 39 -13.71 -2.28 -2.34
CA GLY A 39 -13.25 -3.55 -1.75
C GLY A 39 -12.59 -4.49 -2.76
N ASN A 40 -12.39 -4.04 -4.01
CA ASN A 40 -11.75 -4.79 -5.08
C ASN A 40 -10.22 -4.73 -4.94
N TYR A 41 -9.69 -5.25 -3.83
CA TYR A 41 -8.27 -5.12 -3.50
C TYR A 41 -7.34 -5.71 -4.56
N LYS A 42 -7.75 -6.78 -5.25
CA LYS A 42 -7.03 -7.35 -6.39
C LYS A 42 -6.76 -6.29 -7.47
N SER A 43 -7.85 -5.71 -7.97
CA SER A 43 -7.80 -4.71 -9.04
C SER A 43 -7.04 -3.47 -8.57
N ALA A 44 -7.24 -3.04 -7.32
CA ALA A 44 -6.49 -1.93 -6.75
C ALA A 44 -4.96 -2.18 -6.75
N ILE A 45 -4.52 -3.38 -6.33
CA ILE A 45 -3.10 -3.79 -6.35
C ILE A 45 -2.56 -3.78 -7.78
N GLU A 46 -3.32 -4.30 -8.74
CA GLU A 46 -2.93 -4.30 -10.16
C GLU A 46 -2.75 -2.87 -10.68
N LYS A 47 -3.69 -1.97 -10.36
CA LYS A 47 -3.63 -0.56 -10.75
C LYS A 47 -2.46 0.18 -10.12
N PHE A 48 -2.19 0.00 -8.83
CA PHE A 48 -1.00 0.60 -8.21
C PHE A 48 0.31 0.02 -8.78
N THR A 49 0.31 -1.25 -9.17
CA THR A 49 1.47 -1.87 -9.84
C THR A 49 1.69 -1.27 -11.22
N GLN A 50 0.61 -1.03 -11.98
CA GLN A 50 0.67 -0.33 -13.26
C GLN A 50 1.20 1.10 -13.09
N ALA A 51 0.77 1.83 -12.06
CA ALA A 51 1.29 3.16 -11.74
C ALA A 51 2.80 3.15 -11.45
N LEU A 52 3.31 2.18 -10.70
CA LEU A 52 4.75 2.04 -10.46
C LEU A 52 5.54 1.68 -11.73
N ALA A 53 4.92 0.96 -12.66
CA ALA A 53 5.54 0.58 -13.93
C ALA A 53 5.62 1.74 -14.93
N THR A 54 4.73 2.74 -14.84
CA THR A 54 4.75 3.93 -15.72
C THR A 54 5.83 4.94 -15.35
N GLU A 55 6.28 4.98 -14.10
CA GLU A 55 7.26 5.98 -13.63
C GLU A 55 8.73 5.69 -13.94
N SER A 56 9.13 4.47 -14.37
CA SER A 56 10.52 4.29 -14.81
C SER A 56 10.81 3.11 -15.77
N SER A 57 11.88 3.31 -16.55
CA SER A 57 12.59 2.28 -17.31
C SER A 57 13.48 1.36 -16.46
N GLU A 58 13.62 1.58 -15.14
CA GLU A 58 14.52 0.83 -14.23
C GLU A 58 13.78 -0.04 -13.20
N ILE A 59 12.53 0.27 -12.85
CA ILE A 59 11.69 -0.51 -11.91
C ILE A 59 11.27 -1.89 -12.52
N ASN A 60 11.55 -2.13 -13.81
CA ASN A 60 10.83 -3.09 -14.65
C ASN A 60 11.42 -4.52 -14.80
N ARG A 61 12.25 -5.06 -13.90
CA ARG A 61 12.63 -6.50 -13.98
C ARG A 61 12.35 -7.36 -12.77
N GLU A 62 12.48 -6.83 -11.56
CA GLU A 62 12.25 -7.64 -10.35
C GLU A 62 10.86 -7.40 -9.75
N THR A 63 10.33 -6.18 -9.90
CA THR A 63 9.13 -5.70 -9.20
C THR A 63 7.83 -6.33 -9.73
N THR A 64 7.67 -6.41 -11.06
CA THR A 64 6.46 -6.94 -11.71
C THR A 64 6.32 -8.45 -11.51
N LYS A 65 7.44 -9.19 -11.60
CA LYS A 65 7.47 -10.64 -11.37
C LYS A 65 7.17 -10.99 -9.91
N SER A 66 7.77 -10.28 -8.95
CA SER A 66 7.56 -10.58 -7.54
C SER A 66 6.12 -10.30 -7.10
N SER A 67 5.46 -9.27 -7.63
CA SER A 67 4.08 -8.92 -7.27
C SER A 67 3.01 -9.82 -7.91
N GLU A 68 3.23 -10.26 -9.16
CA GLU A 68 2.28 -11.12 -9.88
C GLU A 68 2.32 -12.58 -9.36
N ILE A 69 3.51 -13.07 -9.03
CA ILE A 69 3.72 -14.42 -8.45
C ILE A 69 3.17 -14.49 -7.02
N THR A 70 3.33 -13.44 -6.20
CA THR A 70 2.94 -13.51 -4.78
C THR A 70 1.43 -13.35 -4.54
N TYR A 71 0.72 -12.65 -5.45
CA TYR A 71 -0.75 -12.52 -5.35
C TYR A 71 -1.49 -13.77 -5.84
N THR A 72 -0.97 -14.46 -6.86
CA THR A 72 -1.61 -15.64 -7.46
C THR A 72 -1.41 -16.93 -6.65
N ASP A 73 -0.33 -17.04 -5.87
CA ASP A 73 0.10 -18.29 -5.24
C ASP A 73 -0.40 -18.50 -3.78
N LYS A 74 -1.02 -17.49 -3.14
CA LYS A 74 -1.38 -17.51 -1.70
C LYS A 74 -2.87 -17.55 -1.34
N GLN A 75 -3.78 -17.74 -2.30
CA GLN A 75 -5.15 -18.15 -1.94
C GLN A 75 -5.20 -19.57 -1.33
N GLU A 76 -4.10 -20.34 -1.42
CA GLU A 76 -3.92 -21.63 -0.74
C GLU A 76 -2.62 -21.64 0.07
N LYS A 77 -2.65 -21.09 1.30
CA LYS A 77 -1.88 -21.56 2.48
C LYS A 77 -1.77 -20.44 3.50
N SER A 78 -2.50 -20.61 4.60
CA SER A 78 -2.17 -20.01 5.87
C SER A 78 -0.80 -20.54 6.35
N ASP A 79 -0.15 -19.75 7.19
CA ASP A 79 0.97 -20.15 8.05
C ASP A 79 2.36 -20.17 7.38
N VAL A 80 2.81 -18.99 6.91
CA VAL A 80 4.25 -18.72 6.77
C VAL A 80 4.73 -18.05 8.05
N ASP A 81 5.61 -18.76 8.75
CA ASP A 81 6.19 -18.41 10.05
C ASP A 81 7.06 -17.13 9.97
N VAL A 82 6.46 -16.00 10.37
CA VAL A 82 7.09 -14.66 10.45
C VAL A 82 8.10 -14.56 11.62
N SER A 83 8.32 -15.63 12.41
CA SER A 83 9.11 -15.60 13.65
C SER A 83 10.62 -15.39 13.51
N LYS A 84 11.18 -15.30 12.30
CA LYS A 84 12.64 -15.27 12.08
C LYS A 84 13.23 -13.88 11.83
N ARG A 85 12.81 -12.84 12.56
CA ARG A 85 13.59 -11.58 12.66
C ARG A 85 13.94 -11.31 14.14
N THR A 86 15.24 -11.28 14.41
CA THR A 86 15.86 -11.28 15.74
C THR A 86 15.44 -10.13 16.64
N HIS A 87 15.06 -10.48 17.87
CA HIS A 87 14.49 -9.62 18.91
C HIS A 87 15.55 -8.76 19.63
N THR A 88 15.32 -7.45 19.70
CA THR A 88 15.82 -6.59 20.77
C THR A 88 14.65 -6.27 21.71
N LYS A 89 14.72 -6.78 22.94
CA LYS A 89 13.73 -6.60 24.01
C LYS A 89 13.32 -5.12 24.15
N THR A 90 12.09 -4.80 23.72
CA THR A 90 11.41 -3.58 24.17
C THR A 90 9.93 -3.91 24.43
N SER A 91 9.56 -3.80 25.70
CA SER A 91 8.22 -3.90 26.34
C SER A 91 7.12 -4.65 25.57
N LYS A 92 7.05 -5.96 25.81
CA LYS A 92 5.92 -6.80 25.44
C LYS A 92 4.70 -6.42 26.30
N ARG A 93 3.80 -5.55 25.82
CA ARG A 93 2.45 -5.44 26.40
C ARG A 93 1.72 -6.74 26.07
N THR A 94 1.83 -7.70 26.98
CA THR A 94 1.00 -8.91 26.94
C THR A 94 -0.35 -8.46 27.47
N TYR A 95 -1.35 -8.26 26.61
CA TYR A 95 -2.70 -7.91 27.07
C TYR A 95 -3.20 -9.05 27.97
N THR A 96 -3.16 -8.83 29.28
CA THR A 96 -3.56 -9.81 30.30
C THR A 96 -5.07 -9.89 30.42
N ASN A 97 -5.79 -8.82 30.04
CA ASN A 97 -7.24 -8.72 30.14
C ASN A 97 -7.88 -8.64 28.74
N SER A 98 -8.89 -9.49 28.50
CA SER A 98 -9.59 -9.62 27.22
C SER A 98 -10.29 -8.33 26.76
N THR A 99 -10.78 -7.53 27.70
CA THR A 99 -11.49 -6.26 27.46
C THR A 99 -10.58 -5.18 26.91
N GLU A 100 -9.32 -5.11 27.37
CA GLU A 100 -8.34 -4.14 26.85
C GLU A 100 -7.93 -4.47 25.43
N LYS A 101 -7.66 -5.76 25.16
CA LYS A 101 -7.36 -6.24 23.82
C LYS A 101 -8.50 -5.92 22.85
N GLU A 102 -9.75 -6.18 23.25
CA GLU A 102 -10.92 -5.88 22.43
C GLU A 102 -11.06 -4.37 22.13
N TYR A 103 -10.77 -3.51 23.11
CA TYR A 103 -10.78 -2.07 22.92
C TYR A 103 -9.66 -1.61 21.96
N VAL A 104 -8.44 -2.13 22.12
CA VAL A 104 -7.32 -1.83 21.19
C VAL A 104 -7.64 -2.32 19.79
N ASP A 105 -8.14 -3.54 19.64
CA ASP A 105 -8.49 -4.12 18.35
C ASP A 105 -9.61 -3.29 17.68
N THR A 106 -10.59 -2.80 18.46
CA THR A 106 -11.66 -1.93 17.96
C THR A 106 -11.11 -0.58 17.47
N LYS A 107 -10.21 0.04 18.24
CA LYS A 107 -9.54 1.29 17.85
C LYS A 107 -8.66 1.10 16.63
N MET A 108 -7.90 0.00 16.58
CA MET A 108 -7.07 -0.34 15.43
C MET A 108 -7.93 -0.56 14.19
N LYS A 109 -9.04 -1.30 14.29
CA LYS A 109 -10.04 -1.45 13.22
C LYS A 109 -10.59 -0.12 12.73
N SER A 110 -10.75 0.88 13.61
CA SER A 110 -11.16 2.23 13.20
C SER A 110 -10.10 2.95 12.36
N TYR A 111 -8.81 2.78 12.65
CA TYR A 111 -7.75 3.31 11.79
C TYR A 111 -7.64 2.50 10.49
N VAL A 112 -7.89 1.20 10.55
CA VAL A 112 -7.90 0.34 9.37
C VAL A 112 -9.06 0.68 8.44
N SER A 113 -10.23 0.99 9.00
CA SER A 113 -11.42 1.42 8.26
C SER A 113 -11.35 2.88 7.82
N SER A 114 -10.50 3.70 8.44
CA SER A 114 -10.21 5.04 7.94
C SER A 114 -9.65 4.93 6.53
N SER A 115 -10.30 5.64 5.60
CA SER A 115 -9.97 5.49 4.18
C SER A 115 -8.54 5.94 3.93
N LEU A 116 -7.81 5.16 3.14
CA LEU A 116 -6.60 5.64 2.52
C LEU A 116 -6.98 6.82 1.61
N GLU A 117 -6.35 7.96 1.82
CA GLU A 117 -6.62 9.17 1.03
C GLU A 117 -5.59 9.33 -0.08
N TYR A 118 -6.05 9.81 -1.24
CA TYR A 118 -5.15 10.18 -2.32
C TYR A 118 -4.38 11.45 -1.91
N GLN A 119 -3.08 11.31 -1.71
CA GLN A 119 -2.18 12.40 -1.31
C GLN A 119 -1.16 12.76 -2.40
N GLY A 120 -1.27 12.15 -3.58
CA GLY A 120 -0.31 12.27 -4.68
C GLY A 120 0.13 10.90 -5.19
N ASP A 121 0.89 10.91 -6.27
CA ASP A 121 1.30 9.76 -7.08
C ASP A 121 2.81 9.55 -7.09
N GLU A 122 3.56 10.17 -6.17
CA GLU A 122 4.97 9.88 -5.96
C GLU A 122 5.20 8.38 -5.65
N PRO A 123 6.32 7.77 -6.09
CA PRO A 123 6.58 6.35 -5.91
C PRO A 123 6.40 5.87 -4.46
N ALA A 124 6.91 6.63 -3.49
CA ALA A 124 6.78 6.31 -2.06
C ALA A 124 5.32 6.18 -1.62
N LYS A 125 4.44 7.07 -2.11
CA LYS A 125 3.00 7.04 -1.83
C LYS A 125 2.33 5.88 -2.54
N ILE A 126 2.70 5.56 -3.77
CA ILE A 126 2.12 4.41 -4.47
C ILE A 126 2.46 3.09 -3.76
N TYR A 127 3.72 2.92 -3.32
CA TYR A 127 4.11 1.77 -2.49
C TYR A 127 3.34 1.74 -1.17
N LEU A 128 3.14 2.89 -0.50
CA LEU A 128 2.30 2.98 0.69
C LEU A 128 0.85 2.52 0.40
N TYR A 129 0.26 2.95 -0.70
CA TYR A 129 -1.11 2.61 -1.07
C TYR A 129 -1.25 1.12 -1.38
N ARG A 130 -0.31 0.58 -2.15
CA ARG A 130 -0.31 -0.84 -2.52
C ARG A 130 -0.03 -1.73 -1.30
N GLY A 131 0.91 -1.35 -0.46
CA GLY A 131 1.23 -2.06 0.78
C GLY A 131 0.05 -2.10 1.74
N TRP A 132 -0.66 -0.97 1.89
CA TRP A 132 -1.89 -0.94 2.67
C TRP A 132 -3.00 -1.82 2.07
N THR A 133 -3.13 -1.83 0.75
CA THR A 133 -4.10 -2.67 0.06
C THR A 133 -3.77 -4.17 0.23
N PHE A 134 -2.49 -4.54 0.19
CA PHE A 134 -2.04 -5.90 0.52
C PHE A 134 -2.38 -6.28 1.96
N PHE A 135 -2.20 -5.36 2.92
CA PHE A 135 -2.59 -5.61 4.30
C PHE A 135 -4.09 -5.89 4.43
N GLN A 136 -4.92 -5.06 3.79
CA GLN A 136 -6.38 -5.24 3.76
C GLN A 136 -6.83 -6.51 3.03
N SER A 137 -6.03 -6.98 2.06
CA SER A 137 -6.25 -8.26 1.39
C SER A 137 -5.66 -9.47 2.15
N GLY A 138 -5.10 -9.26 3.35
CA GLY A 138 -4.51 -10.31 4.19
C GLY A 138 -3.06 -10.68 3.86
N ASN A 139 -2.44 -10.07 2.84
CA ASN A 139 -1.06 -10.35 2.44
C ASN A 139 -0.06 -9.48 3.21
N LYS A 140 0.16 -9.83 4.47
CA LYS A 140 1.02 -9.09 5.41
C LYS A 140 2.49 -9.00 4.98
N GLU A 141 3.00 -10.04 4.33
CA GLU A 141 4.39 -10.06 3.83
C GLU A 141 4.61 -9.08 2.69
N ALA A 142 3.72 -9.08 1.68
CA ALA A 142 3.77 -8.10 0.60
C ALA A 142 3.59 -6.67 1.12
N ALA A 143 2.70 -6.47 2.10
CA ALA A 143 2.52 -5.19 2.75
C ALA A 143 3.81 -4.67 3.43
N LEU A 144 4.52 -5.52 4.18
CA LEU A 144 5.80 -5.15 4.79
C LEU A 144 6.84 -4.76 3.73
N ASN A 145 6.96 -5.54 2.65
CA ASN A 145 7.92 -5.25 1.58
C ASN A 145 7.62 -3.90 0.90
N ASP A 146 6.35 -3.62 0.62
CA ASP A 146 5.93 -2.33 0.04
C ASP A 146 6.17 -1.16 1.01
N PHE A 147 5.92 -1.35 2.31
CA PHE A 147 6.26 -0.31 3.29
C PHE A 147 7.76 -0.09 3.44
N ASP A 148 8.58 -1.15 3.37
CA ASP A 148 10.04 -1.03 3.38
C ASP A 148 10.53 -0.23 2.16
N LYS A 149 9.95 -0.47 0.97
CA LYS A 149 10.21 0.32 -0.23
C LYS A 149 9.76 1.77 -0.07
N ALA A 150 8.56 2.01 0.45
CA ALA A 150 8.06 3.36 0.69
C ALA A 150 9.00 4.14 1.62
N VAL A 151 9.47 3.54 2.73
CA VAL A 151 10.42 4.19 3.66
C VAL A 151 11.75 4.50 2.98
N SER A 152 12.24 3.61 2.10
CA SER A 152 13.49 3.85 1.37
C SER A 152 13.41 5.03 0.40
N LEU A 153 12.21 5.36 -0.07
CA LEU A 153 11.94 6.44 -1.02
C LEU A 153 11.61 7.76 -0.33
N ASP A 154 10.81 7.71 0.74
CA ASP A 154 10.50 8.87 1.57
C ASP A 154 10.53 8.49 3.07
N PRO A 155 11.67 8.69 3.76
CA PRO A 155 11.80 8.41 5.18
C PRO A 155 11.13 9.44 6.09
N ASN A 156 10.52 10.50 5.55
CA ASN A 156 9.82 11.53 6.31
C ASN A 156 8.29 11.42 6.19
N LEU A 157 7.78 10.51 5.36
CA LEU A 157 6.35 10.28 5.23
C LEU A 157 5.81 9.53 6.46
N SER A 158 5.32 10.32 7.42
CA SER A 158 4.83 9.87 8.74
C SER A 158 3.74 8.79 8.66
N GLU A 159 2.93 8.84 7.61
CA GLU A 159 1.88 7.85 7.30
C GLU A 159 2.42 6.43 7.12
N ILE A 160 3.62 6.27 6.53
CA ILE A 160 4.22 4.94 6.33
C ILE A 160 4.50 4.29 7.69
N TYR A 161 5.10 5.05 8.61
CA TYR A 161 5.42 4.55 9.95
C TYR A 161 4.16 4.21 10.74
N PHE A 162 3.11 5.04 10.64
CA PHE A 162 1.84 4.76 11.27
C PHE A 162 1.22 3.45 10.76
N ARG A 163 1.16 3.25 9.45
CA ARG A 163 0.62 2.01 8.85
C ARG A 163 1.49 0.79 9.13
N ARG A 164 2.82 0.94 9.14
CA ARG A 164 3.76 -0.10 9.59
C ARG A 164 3.53 -0.48 11.04
N ALA A 165 3.20 0.46 11.91
CA ALA A 165 2.89 0.16 13.31
C ALA A 165 1.62 -0.68 13.46
N ILE A 166 0.56 -0.34 12.71
CA ILE A 166 -0.69 -1.11 12.66
C ILE A 166 -0.41 -2.55 12.21
N LEU A 167 0.35 -2.71 11.12
CA LEU A 167 0.73 -4.03 10.63
C LEU A 167 1.62 -4.78 11.64
N SER A 168 2.61 -4.09 12.23
CA SER A 168 3.53 -4.66 13.22
C SER A 168 2.79 -5.15 14.46
N TYR A 169 1.74 -4.48 14.89
CA TYR A 169 0.92 -4.95 16.01
C TYR A 169 0.35 -6.36 15.79
N GLU A 170 0.10 -6.75 14.53
CA GLU A 170 -0.40 -8.09 14.20
C GLU A 170 0.69 -9.13 13.91
N VAL A 171 1.88 -8.71 13.46
CA VAL A 171 2.94 -9.64 12.98
C VAL A 171 4.21 -9.65 13.82
N ASP A 172 4.55 -8.52 14.43
CA ASP A 172 5.77 -8.31 15.20
C ASP A 172 5.56 -7.13 16.18
N PRO A 173 4.87 -7.35 17.32
CA PRO A 173 4.48 -6.29 18.24
C PRO A 173 5.66 -5.47 18.78
N ASP A 174 6.86 -6.06 18.85
CA ASP A 174 8.09 -5.39 19.28
C ASP A 174 8.42 -4.18 18.37
N LYS A 175 7.96 -4.20 17.11
CA LYS A 175 8.15 -3.11 16.14
C LYS A 175 7.03 -2.08 16.12
N ALA A 176 5.90 -2.33 16.78
CA ALA A 176 4.76 -1.41 16.75
C ALA A 176 5.11 -0.07 17.42
N CYS A 177 5.66 -0.10 18.63
CA CYS A 177 5.99 1.09 19.40
C CYS A 177 7.09 1.96 18.77
N PRO A 178 8.22 1.40 18.30
CA PRO A 178 9.22 2.17 17.56
C PRO A 178 8.65 2.86 16.31
N ASN A 179 7.78 2.18 15.55
CA ASN A 179 7.14 2.76 14.37
C ASN A 179 6.18 3.91 14.76
N LEU A 180 5.43 3.78 15.85
CA LEU A 180 4.57 4.86 16.34
C LEU A 180 5.37 6.07 16.81
N LEU A 181 6.46 5.87 17.54
CA LEU A 181 7.37 6.95 17.92
C LEU A 181 7.87 7.69 16.68
N LYS A 182 8.29 6.94 15.64
CA LYS A 182 8.74 7.56 14.40
C LYS A 182 7.64 8.35 13.69
N ALA A 183 6.41 7.82 13.68
CA ALA A 183 5.26 8.53 13.14
C ALA A 183 4.96 9.83 13.92
N ILE A 184 5.09 9.82 15.24
CA ILE A 184 4.93 11.01 16.11
C ILE A 184 6.01 12.06 15.82
N GLU A 185 7.29 11.65 15.75
CA GLU A 185 8.40 12.53 15.39
C GLU A 185 8.17 13.25 14.07
N GLN A 186 7.57 12.55 13.10
CA GLN A 186 7.25 13.07 11.77
C GLN A 186 5.87 13.75 11.68
N GLY A 187 5.21 13.99 12.82
CA GLY A 187 3.98 14.79 12.90
C GLY A 187 2.67 14.06 12.57
N HIS A 188 2.63 12.73 12.63
CA HIS A 188 1.39 11.97 12.39
C HIS A 188 0.37 12.19 13.54
N LYS A 189 -0.77 12.79 13.23
CA LYS A 189 -1.77 13.25 14.22
C LYS A 189 -2.33 12.13 15.09
N SER A 190 -2.63 10.98 14.50
CA SER A 190 -3.27 9.86 15.23
C SER A 190 -2.27 8.92 15.90
N ALA A 191 -0.95 9.10 15.66
CA ALA A 191 0.06 8.17 16.17
C ALA A 191 0.20 8.25 17.70
N GLN A 192 0.03 9.44 18.28
CA GLN A 192 0.10 9.63 19.72
C GLN A 192 -1.02 8.92 20.48
N GLU A 193 -2.25 8.93 19.94
CA GLU A 193 -3.39 8.23 20.53
C GLU A 193 -3.11 6.73 20.57
N LEU A 194 -2.71 6.16 19.44
CA LEU A 194 -2.40 4.74 19.36
C LEU A 194 -1.17 4.34 20.20
N PHE A 195 -0.15 5.19 20.27
CA PHE A 195 1.02 4.97 21.12
C PHE A 195 0.65 4.89 22.59
N ASN A 196 -0.17 5.84 23.07
CA ASN A 196 -0.66 5.83 24.44
C ASN A 196 -1.45 4.56 24.76
N LEU A 197 -2.13 4.01 23.75
CA LEU A 197 -2.98 2.84 23.90
C LEU A 197 -2.18 1.54 23.96
N ILE A 198 -1.11 1.38 23.19
CA ILE A 198 -0.41 0.08 23.07
C ILE A 198 0.99 0.07 23.70
N CYS A 199 1.62 1.23 23.93
CA CYS A 199 3.04 1.32 24.33
C CYS A 199 3.29 1.81 25.75
N LYS A 200 2.27 2.30 26.47
CA LYS A 200 2.45 2.69 27.87
C LYS A 200 2.43 1.45 28.77
N GLU A 201 3.48 1.30 29.57
CA GLU A 201 3.50 0.37 30.70
C GLU A 201 2.60 0.91 31.81
N GLU A 202 1.82 0.03 32.44
CA GLU A 202 1.14 0.36 33.69
C GLU A 202 2.19 0.63 34.77
N GLN A 203 2.05 1.75 35.47
CA GLN A 203 2.85 2.07 36.66
C GLN A 203 2.40 1.24 37.87
#